data_AF-A0A410RHU3-F1
#
_entry.id   AF-A0A410RHU3-F1
#
_cell.length_a   1.000
_cell.length_b   1.000
_cell.length_c   1.000
_cell.angle_alpha   90.00
_cell.angle_beta   90.00
_cell.angle_gamma   90.00
#
_symmetry.space_group_name_H-M   'P 1'
#
loop_
_entity.id
_entity.type
_entity.pdbx_description
1 polymer ?
#
loop_
_entity_poly.entity_id
_entity_poly.type
_entity_poly.pdbx_seq_one_letter_code
_entity_poly.pdbx_strand_id
1 'polypeptide(L)'
;MFRLVIALTLVAACLAVHDSHCCSSGDQHIVQDQWNRIWNTPDSGAVKVVFGRSIFSEFLTKEPEAKALFANVNVEHPESPEFSAHMIRVLTGLDISINLLGDDSALNAELHHLNDQHKARIGVTAHHFEVFSDVLSHTLAQVLSDYDGVAWTACTKRIGGPLKAGL
;
A
#
# COMPACT_ATOMS: atom_id res chain seq x y z
N MET A 1 -1.05 28.85 -42.43
CA MET A 1 -1.11 29.37 -41.05
C MET A 1 -1.95 28.49 -40.12
N PHE A 2 -3.09 27.93 -40.55
CA PHE A 2 -3.90 27.00 -39.74
C PHE A 2 -3.20 25.70 -39.31
N ARG A 3 -2.26 25.17 -40.11
CA ARG A 3 -1.52 23.93 -39.79
C ARG A 3 -0.53 24.07 -38.62
N LEU A 4 0.01 25.27 -38.40
CA LEU A 4 0.93 25.55 -37.29
C LEU A 4 0.18 25.73 -35.96
N VAL A 5 -1.03 26.30 -36.00
CA VAL A 5 -1.86 26.51 -34.80
C VAL A 5 -2.33 25.17 -34.21
N ILE A 6 -2.71 24.21 -35.06
CA ILE A 6 -3.17 22.87 -34.64
C ILE A 6 -2.03 22.07 -33.97
N ALA A 7 -0.80 22.20 -34.48
CA ALA A 7 0.36 21.52 -33.90
C ALA A 7 0.74 22.10 -32.52
N LEU A 8 0.65 23.42 -32.34
CA LEU A 8 0.92 24.06 -31.04
C LEU A 8 -0.15 23.75 -29.97
N THR A 9 -1.42 23.57 -30.37
CA THR A 9 -2.48 23.19 -29.43
C THR A 9 -2.39 21.72 -28.97
N LEU A 10 -1.89 20.81 -29.81
CA LEU A 10 -1.68 19.41 -29.45
C LEU A 10 -0.51 19.24 -28.46
N VAL A 11 0.57 20.02 -28.63
CA VAL A 11 1.71 20.00 -27.69
C VAL A 11 1.34 20.62 -26.33
N ALA A 12 0.50 21.67 -26.31
CA ALA A 12 0.03 22.27 -25.07
C ALA A 12 -0.95 21.36 -24.28
N ALA A 13 -1.75 20.54 -24.97
CA ALA A 13 -2.64 19.58 -24.34
C ALA A 13 -1.89 18.39 -23.70
N CYS A 14 -0.70 18.04 -24.19
CA CYS A 14 0.15 17.02 -23.59
C CYS A 14 0.90 17.50 -22.34
N LEU A 15 1.01 18.81 -22.10
CA LEU A 15 1.68 19.39 -20.94
C LEU A 15 0.72 19.68 -19.76
N ALA A 16 -0.58 19.48 -19.95
CA ALA A 16 -1.61 19.73 -18.95
C ALA A 16 -2.08 18.46 -18.21
N VAL A 17 -1.30 17.37 -18.26
CA VAL A 17 -1.54 16.19 -17.41
C VAL A 17 -0.64 16.28 -16.18
N HIS A 18 -1.24 16.89 -15.15
CA HIS A 18 -1.11 16.60 -13.74
C HIS A 18 0.28 16.56 -13.06
N ASP A 19 0.46 17.54 -12.18
CA ASP A 19 1.41 17.58 -11.07
C ASP A 19 1.06 16.50 -10.01
N SER A 20 1.27 15.24 -10.35
CA SER A 20 1.32 14.12 -9.41
C SER A 20 2.25 13.07 -9.99
N HIS A 21 3.38 12.80 -9.33
CA HIS A 21 4.22 11.66 -9.65
C HIS A 21 3.35 10.39 -9.66
N CYS A 22 3.05 9.88 -10.85
CA CYS A 22 2.38 8.61 -11.05
C CYS A 22 3.40 7.48 -10.83
N CYS A 23 2.96 6.33 -10.30
CA CYS A 23 3.80 5.13 -10.15
C CYS A 23 4.24 4.63 -11.54
N SER A 24 5.41 5.09 -11.99
CA SER A 24 5.98 4.75 -13.29
C SER A 24 6.55 3.33 -13.27
N SER A 25 6.81 2.73 -14.44
CA SER A 25 7.47 1.41 -14.49
C SER A 25 8.83 1.39 -13.76
N GLY A 26 9.55 2.51 -13.72
CA GLY A 26 10.76 2.63 -12.91
C GLY A 26 10.47 2.56 -11.40
N ASP A 27 9.47 3.30 -10.94
CA ASP A 27 9.05 3.30 -9.53
C ASP A 27 8.56 1.91 -9.10
N GLN A 28 7.82 1.22 -9.98
CA GLN A 28 7.33 -0.14 -9.73
C GLN A 28 8.49 -1.11 -9.47
N HIS A 29 9.52 -1.11 -10.33
CA HIS A 29 10.70 -1.95 -10.13
C HIS A 29 11.44 -1.60 -8.83
N ILE A 30 11.62 -0.33 -8.52
CA ILE A 30 12.25 0.11 -7.27
C ILE A 30 11.48 -0.45 -6.06
N VAL A 31 10.16 -0.26 -6.03
CA VAL A 31 9.30 -0.72 -4.94
C VAL A 31 9.32 -2.24 -4.82
N GLN A 32 9.23 -2.98 -5.93
CA GLN A 32 9.28 -4.44 -5.95
C GLN A 32 10.63 -4.97 -5.45
N ASP A 33 11.74 -4.40 -5.92
CA ASP A 33 13.09 -4.80 -5.52
C ASP A 33 13.34 -4.54 -4.03
N GLN A 34 12.98 -3.34 -3.55
CA GLN A 34 13.11 -2.97 -2.14
C GLN A 34 12.23 -3.86 -1.25
N TRP A 35 10.99 -4.12 -1.65
CA TRP A 35 10.07 -4.97 -0.91
C TRP A 35 10.57 -6.41 -0.81
N ASN A 36 10.99 -7.02 -1.93
CA ASN A 36 11.40 -8.42 -1.98
C ASN A 36 12.64 -8.71 -1.11
N ARG A 37 13.52 -7.73 -0.93
CA ARG A 37 14.70 -7.84 -0.07
C ARG A 37 14.37 -8.01 1.41
N ILE A 38 13.24 -7.48 1.88
CA ILE A 38 12.82 -7.61 3.29
C ILE A 38 12.59 -9.09 3.64
N TRP A 39 12.12 -9.86 2.67
CA TRP A 39 11.71 -11.26 2.87
C TRP A 39 12.81 -12.27 2.55
N ASN A 40 14.00 -11.83 2.14
CA ASN A 40 15.12 -12.71 1.79
C ASN A 40 15.83 -13.25 3.04
N THR A 41 15.12 -14.09 3.78
CA THR A 41 15.50 -14.69 5.07
C THR A 41 15.05 -16.16 5.10
N PRO A 42 15.76 -17.06 5.83
CA PRO A 42 15.36 -18.45 5.98
C PRO A 42 13.93 -18.66 6.53
N ASP A 43 13.41 -17.70 7.31
CA ASP A 43 12.05 -17.73 7.86
C ASP A 43 11.33 -16.41 7.57
N SER A 44 10.87 -16.26 6.33
CA SER A 44 10.09 -15.10 5.89
C SER A 44 8.73 -15.00 6.59
N GLY A 45 8.18 -16.11 7.08
CA GLY A 45 6.93 -16.14 7.84
C GLY A 45 7.06 -15.43 9.18
N ALA A 46 8.08 -15.77 9.96
CA ALA A 46 8.39 -15.11 11.22
C ALA A 46 8.68 -13.61 11.01
N VAL A 47 9.43 -13.25 9.97
CA VAL A 47 9.70 -11.84 9.64
C VAL A 47 8.42 -11.08 9.28
N LYS A 48 7.51 -11.68 8.49
CA LYS A 48 6.19 -11.08 8.22
C LYS A 48 5.40 -10.84 9.51
N VAL A 49 5.39 -11.76 10.47
CA VAL A 49 4.70 -11.56 11.75
C VAL A 49 5.27 -10.36 12.52
N VAL A 50 6.59 -10.31 12.69
CA VAL A 50 7.26 -9.22 13.43
C VAL A 50 7.05 -7.88 12.73
N PHE A 51 7.25 -7.82 11.41
CA PHE A 51 7.07 -6.61 10.62
C PHE A 51 5.62 -6.11 10.66
N GLY A 52 4.65 -7.01 10.49
CA GLY A 52 3.23 -6.66 10.57
C GLY A 52 2.83 -6.15 11.95
N ARG A 53 3.30 -6.79 13.03
CA ARG A 53 3.06 -6.29 14.40
C ARG A 53 3.67 -4.92 14.64
N SER A 54 4.86 -4.64 14.10
CA SER A 54 5.47 -3.31 14.20
C SER A 54 4.58 -2.24 13.58
N ILE A 55 4.10 -2.49 12.35
CA ILE A 55 3.17 -1.59 11.65
C ILE A 55 1.89 -1.40 12.47
N PHE A 56 1.24 -2.49 12.89
CA PHE A 56 -0.03 -2.39 13.60
C PHE A 56 0.10 -1.81 15.02
N SER A 57 1.24 -1.98 15.68
CA SER A 57 1.54 -1.32 16.96
C SER A 57 1.54 0.20 16.81
N GLU A 58 2.24 0.73 15.78
CA GLU A 58 2.26 2.17 15.52
C GLU A 58 0.91 2.68 15.00
N PHE A 59 0.26 1.95 14.10
CA PHE A 59 -1.08 2.27 13.60
C PHE A 59 -2.11 2.39 14.73
N LEU A 60 -2.19 1.41 15.64
CA LEU A 60 -3.12 1.44 16.77
C LEU A 60 -2.74 2.44 17.86
N THR A 61 -1.49 2.92 17.87
CA THR A 61 -1.10 4.05 18.73
C THR A 61 -1.63 5.36 18.18
N LYS A 62 -1.68 5.51 16.85
CA LYS A 62 -2.24 6.70 16.18
C LYS A 62 -3.78 6.67 16.14
N GLU A 63 -4.36 5.48 15.95
CA GLU A 63 -5.80 5.22 15.81
C GLU A 63 -6.29 4.25 16.90
N PRO A 64 -6.31 4.66 18.19
CA PRO A 64 -6.67 3.77 19.29
C PRO A 64 -8.10 3.21 19.19
N GLU A 65 -9.03 3.95 18.61
CA GLU A 65 -10.40 3.53 18.34
C GLU A 65 -10.49 2.40 17.31
N ALA A 66 -9.53 2.32 16.39
CA ALA A 66 -9.50 1.28 15.37
C ALA A 66 -9.26 -0.11 15.97
N LYS A 67 -8.76 -0.19 17.22
CA LYS A 67 -8.57 -1.47 17.94
C LYS A 67 -9.85 -2.31 17.98
N ALA A 68 -11.02 -1.69 18.11
CA ALA A 68 -12.30 -2.40 18.09
C ALA A 68 -12.56 -3.17 16.78
N LEU A 69 -12.01 -2.70 15.65
CA LEU A 69 -12.14 -3.35 14.33
C LEU A 69 -11.41 -4.70 14.27
N PHE A 70 -10.44 -4.92 15.16
CA PHE A 70 -9.57 -6.09 15.21
C PHE A 70 -9.90 -7.05 16.36
N ALA A 71 -11.04 -6.89 17.03
CA ALA A 71 -11.46 -7.77 18.13
C ALA A 71 -11.54 -9.26 17.70
N ASN A 72 -12.03 -9.52 16.48
CA ASN A 72 -12.16 -10.87 15.92
C ASN A 72 -10.82 -11.56 15.60
N VAL A 73 -9.70 -10.83 15.68
CA VAL A 73 -8.35 -11.36 15.47
C VAL A 73 -7.50 -11.23 16.73
N ASN A 74 -8.13 -11.07 17.90
CA ASN A 74 -7.49 -11.08 19.20
C ASN A 74 -6.40 -10.00 19.39
N VAL A 75 -6.68 -8.78 18.92
CA VAL A 75 -5.75 -7.63 19.03
C VAL A 75 -5.36 -7.25 20.46
N GLU A 76 -6.15 -7.64 21.46
CA GLU A 76 -5.80 -7.48 22.88
C GLU A 76 -4.58 -8.33 23.29
N HIS A 77 -4.29 -9.38 22.54
CA HIS A 77 -3.12 -10.23 22.69
C HIS A 77 -2.34 -10.24 21.36
N PRO A 78 -1.53 -9.19 21.08
CA PRO A 78 -0.83 -9.07 19.79
C PRO A 78 0.14 -10.22 19.51
N GLU A 79 0.58 -10.91 20.56
CA GLU A 79 1.43 -12.10 20.48
C GLU A 79 0.67 -13.40 20.16
N SER A 80 -0.67 -13.33 20.06
CA SER A 80 -1.52 -14.50 19.84
C SER A 80 -1.37 -15.11 18.43
N PRO A 81 -1.64 -16.41 18.27
CA PRO A 81 -1.66 -17.04 16.94
C PRO A 81 -2.67 -16.38 15.98
N GLU A 82 -3.82 -15.92 16.46
CA GLU A 82 -4.87 -15.29 15.65
C GLU A 82 -4.39 -13.97 15.05
N PHE A 83 -3.76 -13.12 15.88
CA PHE A 83 -3.24 -11.84 15.42
C PHE A 83 -2.02 -12.03 14.50
N SER A 84 -1.14 -12.98 14.82
CA SER A 84 -0.02 -13.37 13.95
C SER A 84 -0.50 -13.79 12.56
N ALA A 85 -1.51 -14.65 12.51
CA ALA A 85 -2.11 -15.09 11.25
C ALA A 85 -2.74 -13.91 10.49
N HIS A 86 -3.32 -12.94 11.19
CA HIS A 86 -3.83 -11.73 10.57
C HIS A 86 -2.72 -10.89 9.95
N MET A 87 -1.58 -10.69 10.63
CA MET A 87 -0.42 -9.97 10.10
C MET A 87 0.10 -10.61 8.82
N ILE A 88 0.18 -11.95 8.79
CA ILE A 88 0.55 -12.69 7.58
C ILE A 88 -0.45 -12.41 6.44
N ARG A 89 -1.76 -12.45 6.71
CA ARG A 89 -2.78 -12.16 5.67
C ARG A 89 -2.66 -10.74 5.12
N VAL A 90 -2.46 -9.74 5.99
CA VAL A 90 -2.31 -8.33 5.56
C VAL A 90 -1.06 -8.17 4.70
N LEU A 91 0.09 -8.65 5.18
CA LEU A 91 1.34 -8.52 4.42
C LEU A 91 1.34 -9.33 3.14
N THR A 92 0.64 -10.47 3.08
CA THR A 92 0.48 -11.21 1.83
C THR A 92 -0.42 -10.47 0.84
N GLY A 93 -1.51 -9.83 1.28
CA GLY A 93 -2.33 -8.98 0.39
C GLY A 93 -1.55 -7.78 -0.17
N LEU A 94 -0.72 -7.14 0.66
CA LEU A 94 0.18 -6.08 0.21
C LEU A 94 1.27 -6.59 -0.75
N ASP A 95 1.87 -7.75 -0.44
CA ASP A 95 2.87 -8.42 -1.28
C ASP A 95 2.32 -8.76 -2.67
N ILE A 96 1.10 -9.30 -2.75
CA ILE A 96 0.40 -9.55 -4.02
C ILE A 96 0.20 -8.22 -4.77
N SER A 97 -0.32 -7.19 -4.09
CA SER A 97 -0.57 -5.88 -4.70
C SER A 97 0.70 -5.23 -5.27
N ILE A 98 1.82 -5.32 -4.56
CA ILE A 98 3.12 -4.80 -5.00
C ILE A 98 3.64 -5.59 -6.21
N ASN A 99 3.57 -6.91 -6.17
CA ASN A 99 4.05 -7.75 -7.27
C ASN A 99 3.17 -7.64 -8.54
N LEU A 100 1.91 -7.21 -8.40
CA LEU A 100 1.01 -6.94 -9.53
C LEU A 100 1.13 -5.52 -10.11
N LEU A 101 2.00 -4.65 -9.60
CA LEU A 101 2.14 -3.27 -10.08
C LEU A 101 2.39 -3.12 -11.59
N GLY A 102 3.01 -4.12 -12.23
CA GLY A 102 3.25 -4.14 -13.68
C GLY A 102 2.11 -4.74 -14.51
N ASP A 103 1.06 -5.29 -13.88
CA ASP A 103 -0.13 -5.84 -14.54
C ASP A 103 -1.38 -5.11 -14.03
N ASP A 104 -1.72 -4.01 -14.70
CA ASP A 104 -2.86 -3.17 -14.32
C ASP A 104 -4.18 -3.94 -14.25
N SER A 105 -4.39 -4.94 -15.12
CA SER A 105 -5.62 -5.71 -15.13
C SER A 105 -5.73 -6.58 -13.89
N ALA A 106 -4.67 -7.34 -13.58
CA ALA A 106 -4.63 -8.19 -12.40
C ALA A 106 -4.65 -7.37 -11.11
N LEU A 107 -3.87 -6.28 -11.05
CA LEU A 107 -3.85 -5.38 -9.90
C LEU A 107 -5.24 -4.80 -9.62
N ASN A 108 -5.93 -4.28 -10.64
CA ASN A 108 -7.24 -3.69 -10.43
C ASN A 108 -8.29 -4.72 -9.97
N ALA A 109 -8.21 -5.95 -10.47
CA ALA A 109 -9.08 -7.04 -10.01
C ALA A 109 -8.83 -7.39 -8.53
N GLU A 110 -7.56 -7.51 -8.13
CA GLU A 110 -7.18 -7.75 -6.73
C GLU A 110 -7.61 -6.60 -5.81
N LEU A 111 -7.33 -5.35 -6.20
CA LEU A 111 -7.70 -4.19 -5.37
C LEU A 111 -9.21 -4.03 -5.23
N HIS A 112 -9.98 -4.37 -6.25
CA HIS A 112 -11.45 -4.41 -6.15
C HIS A 112 -11.89 -5.49 -5.15
N HIS A 113 -11.32 -6.70 -5.23
CA HIS A 113 -11.60 -7.78 -4.29
C HIS A 113 -11.26 -7.38 -2.85
N LEU A 114 -10.09 -6.79 -2.62
CA LEU A 114 -9.67 -6.31 -1.30
C LEU A 114 -10.55 -5.16 -0.81
N ASN A 115 -10.97 -4.24 -1.68
CA ASN A 115 -11.90 -3.16 -1.32
C ASN A 115 -13.25 -3.73 -0.84
N ASP A 116 -13.81 -4.72 -1.53
CA ASP A 116 -15.05 -5.39 -1.11
C ASP A 116 -14.91 -6.03 0.28
N GLN A 117 -13.76 -6.66 0.55
CA GLN A 117 -13.48 -7.22 1.88
C GLN A 117 -13.44 -6.16 2.98
N HIS A 118 -12.88 -4.98 2.71
CA HIS A 118 -12.80 -3.89 3.69
C HIS A 118 -14.12 -3.14 3.84
N LYS A 119 -14.90 -2.95 2.78
CA LYS A 119 -16.26 -2.40 2.83
C LYS A 119 -17.21 -3.23 3.70
N ALA A 120 -17.01 -4.55 3.72
CA ALA A 120 -17.77 -5.44 4.59
C ALA A 120 -17.47 -5.25 6.09
N ARG A 121 -16.48 -4.41 6.47
CA ARG A 121 -16.10 -4.11 7.85
C ARG A 121 -16.59 -2.73 8.25
N ILE A 122 -17.71 -2.68 8.96
CA ILE A 122 -18.29 -1.44 9.49
C ILE A 122 -17.25 -0.72 10.36
N GLY A 123 -17.04 0.57 10.10
CA GLY A 123 -16.11 1.41 10.84
C GLY A 123 -14.71 1.50 10.23
N VAL A 124 -14.39 0.72 9.18
CA VAL A 124 -13.20 0.98 8.38
C VAL A 124 -13.44 2.21 7.50
N THR A 125 -12.54 3.19 7.55
CA THR A 125 -12.64 4.47 6.83
C THR A 125 -11.47 4.66 5.88
N ALA A 126 -11.61 5.57 4.92
CA ALA A 126 -10.48 6.00 4.06
C ALA A 126 -9.29 6.57 4.87
N HIS A 127 -9.56 7.21 6.01
CA HIS A 127 -8.52 7.78 6.89
C HIS A 127 -7.60 6.69 7.46
N HIS A 128 -8.14 5.55 7.89
CA HIS A 128 -7.32 4.45 8.40
C HIS A 128 -6.27 3.97 7.38
N PHE A 129 -6.59 3.99 6.08
CA PHE A 129 -5.62 3.64 5.02
C PHE A 129 -4.53 4.69 4.83
N GLU A 130 -4.83 5.96 5.06
CA GLU A 130 -3.84 7.04 5.00
C GLU A 130 -2.84 6.90 6.15
N VAL A 131 -3.34 6.71 7.37
CA VAL A 131 -2.50 6.46 8.55
C VAL A 131 -1.67 5.18 8.37
N PHE A 132 -2.27 4.11 7.86
CA PHE A 132 -1.53 2.89 7.55
C PHE A 132 -0.42 3.13 6.52
N SER A 133 -0.68 3.89 5.44
CA SER A 133 0.33 4.23 4.43
C SER A 133 1.49 5.03 5.03
N ASP A 134 1.20 5.97 5.91
CA ASP A 134 2.23 6.76 6.60
C ASP A 134 3.09 5.89 7.53
N VAL A 135 2.46 5.01 8.32
CA VAL A 135 3.16 4.06 9.19
C VAL A 135 3.99 3.07 8.38
N LEU A 136 3.47 2.58 7.26
CA LEU A 136 4.21 1.70 6.35
C LEU A 136 5.46 2.41 5.82
N SER A 137 5.33 3.66 5.37
CA SER A 137 6.46 4.47 4.89
C SER A 137 7.53 4.64 5.97
N HIS A 138 7.14 5.02 7.20
CA HIS A 138 8.07 5.14 8.32
C HIS A 138 8.76 3.82 8.65
N THR A 139 8.02 2.71 8.67
CA THR A 139 8.57 1.39 8.99
C THR A 139 9.56 0.95 7.91
N LEU A 140 9.24 1.14 6.63
CA LEU A 140 10.12 0.83 5.50
C LEU A 140 11.42 1.63 5.56
N ALA A 141 11.35 2.92 5.87
CA ALA A 141 12.53 3.78 6.01
C ALA A 141 13.48 3.33 7.15
N GLN A 142 12.98 2.60 8.15
CA GLN A 142 13.80 2.04 9.23
C GLN A 142 14.49 0.72 8.83
N VAL A 143 13.89 -0.07 7.94
CA VAL A 143 14.41 -1.40 7.57
C VAL A 143 15.18 -1.42 6.24
N LEU A 144 14.96 -0.43 5.37
CA LEU A 144 15.62 -0.28 4.07
C LEU A 144 16.61 0.89 4.13
N SER A 145 17.90 0.59 4.04
CA SER A 145 18.96 1.61 4.04
C SER A 145 18.92 2.57 2.83
N ASP A 146 18.30 2.13 1.74
CA ASP A 146 18.20 2.82 0.45
C ASP A 146 16.74 3.17 0.10
N TYR A 147 15.85 3.26 1.09
CA TYR A 147 14.42 3.54 0.92
C TYR A 147 14.14 4.70 -0.05
N ASP A 148 13.42 4.42 -1.14
CA ASP A 148 13.02 5.45 -2.10
C ASP A 148 11.62 5.99 -1.78
N GLY A 149 11.57 7.03 -0.95
CA GLY A 149 10.30 7.62 -0.52
C GLY A 149 9.44 8.16 -1.66
N VAL A 150 10.02 8.55 -2.79
CA VAL A 150 9.28 9.10 -3.93
C VAL A 150 8.57 7.97 -4.68
N ALA A 151 9.31 6.91 -5.03
CA ALA A 151 8.76 5.75 -5.71
C ALA A 151 7.68 5.07 -4.85
N TRP A 152 7.96 4.89 -3.55
CA TRP A 152 7.00 4.31 -2.61
C TRP A 152 5.73 5.16 -2.50
N THR A 153 5.84 6.48 -2.34
CA THR A 153 4.66 7.36 -2.25
C THR A 153 3.81 7.29 -3.51
N ALA A 154 4.43 7.28 -4.69
CA ALA A 154 3.71 7.18 -5.96
C ALA A 154 2.95 5.84 -6.08
N CYS A 155 3.58 4.73 -5.71
CA CYS A 155 3.01 3.39 -5.86
C CYS A 155 2.04 3.01 -4.74
N THR A 156 2.26 3.41 -3.49
CA THR A 156 1.26 3.23 -2.43
C THR A 156 0.00 4.05 -2.71
N LYS A 157 0.11 5.23 -3.34
CA LYS A 157 -1.06 5.98 -3.82
C LYS A 157 -1.82 5.23 -4.92
N ARG A 158 -1.11 4.60 -5.87
CA ARG A 158 -1.70 3.78 -6.95
C ARG A 158 -2.47 2.56 -6.41
N ILE A 159 -1.99 1.96 -5.33
CA ILE A 159 -2.62 0.82 -4.63
C ILE A 159 -3.77 1.31 -3.74
N GLY A 160 -3.50 2.30 -2.89
CA GLY A 160 -4.40 2.77 -1.85
C GLY A 160 -5.65 3.46 -2.39
N GLY A 161 -5.57 4.14 -3.55
CA GLY A 161 -6.70 4.82 -4.16
C GLY A 161 -7.91 3.89 -4.40
N PRO A 162 -7.77 2.83 -5.22
CA PRO A 162 -8.84 1.85 -5.43
C PRO A 162 -9.21 1.09 -4.15
N LEU A 163 -8.22 0.74 -3.32
CA LEU A 163 -8.44 -0.04 -2.10
C LEU A 163 -9.38 0.65 -1.09
N LYS A 164 -9.31 1.98 -0.98
CA LYS A 164 -10.16 2.77 -0.07
C LYS A 164 -11.38 3.42 -0.73
N ALA A 165 -11.61 3.16 -2.01
CA ALA A 165 -12.69 3.81 -2.75
C ALA A 165 -14.06 3.46 -2.15
N GLY A 166 -14.83 4.47 -1.75
CA GLY A 166 -16.17 4.31 -1.17
C GLY A 166 -16.20 3.85 0.28
N LEU A 167 -15.09 4.02 1.02
CA LEU A 167 -14.99 3.95 2.48
C LEU A 167 -15.02 5.35 3.11
#